data_AF-A0A847SNM1-F1
#
_entry.id   AF-A0A847SNM1-F1
#
_cell.length_a   1.000
_cell.length_b   1.000
_cell.length_c   1.000
_cell.angle_alpha   90.00
_cell.angle_beta   90.00
_cell.angle_gamma   90.00
#
_symmetry.space_group_name_H-M   'P 1'
#
loop_
_entity.id
_entity.type
_entity.pdbx_description
1 polymer ?
#
loop_
_entity_poly.entity_id
_entity_poly.type
_entity_poly.pdbx_seq_one_letter_code
_entity_poly.pdbx_strand_id
1 'polypeptide(L)'
;MEYCSSIIKHREKTICLVLFMCISTALSAQKKITGIYRNMNDYLNKQLSYTADNGQTTKIKLYTLAPKSYVTVSAAGTATHIYKKDIFAYQLTSGEIYRIEGNHSYQILNNNPKLLLYKRKKPTSPKEGPADQFKYYFSASNGAMQALTTWNIKQAFADTHASLPDQVDALFKRDAELLHYDSFHRMYKLEWLLQ
;
A
#
# COMPACT_ATOMS: atom_id res chain seq x y z
N MET A 1 -71.04 -22.24 52.07
CA MET A 1 -70.03 -21.52 52.87
C MET A 1 -68.70 -21.76 52.19
N GLU A 2 -68.04 -20.67 51.76
CA GLU A 2 -66.57 -20.47 51.67
C GLU A 2 -65.75 -21.48 50.83
N TYR A 3 -64.70 -21.16 50.09
CA TYR A 3 -64.04 -19.96 49.58
C TYR A 3 -63.01 -20.53 48.57
N CYS A 4 -62.87 -19.88 47.42
CA CYS A 4 -61.64 -19.69 46.63
C CYS A 4 -60.42 -20.64 46.82
N SER A 5 -59.98 -21.30 45.73
CA SER A 5 -58.55 -21.43 45.37
C SER A 5 -58.45 -21.93 43.90
N SER A 6 -58.14 -21.06 42.92
CA SER A 6 -56.79 -20.80 42.37
C SER A 6 -56.23 -22.05 41.64
N ILE A 7 -55.78 -22.05 40.37
CA ILE A 7 -54.97 -21.11 39.60
C ILE A 7 -55.22 -21.37 38.11
N ILE A 8 -55.45 -20.28 37.37
CA ILE A 8 -55.53 -20.20 35.92
C ILE A 8 -54.16 -20.58 35.33
N LYS A 9 -54.14 -21.62 34.49
CA LYS A 9 -52.96 -22.17 33.84
C LYS A 9 -52.46 -21.18 32.78
N HIS A 10 -51.36 -20.49 33.07
CA HIS A 10 -50.63 -19.59 32.16
C HIS A 10 -50.47 -20.20 30.75
N ARG A 11 -51.21 -19.68 29.76
CA ARG A 11 -50.91 -19.83 28.33
C ARG A 11 -50.08 -18.63 27.90
N GLU A 12 -48.78 -18.67 28.16
CA GLU A 12 -47.83 -17.71 27.58
C GLU A 12 -46.57 -18.45 27.15
N LYS A 13 -46.60 -19.05 25.97
CA LYS A 13 -45.39 -19.43 25.24
C LYS A 13 -45.69 -19.24 23.77
N THR A 14 -45.06 -18.22 23.18
CA THR A 14 -44.59 -18.09 21.78
C THR A 14 -44.77 -16.62 21.34
N ILE A 15 -43.94 -15.74 21.87
CA ILE A 15 -43.63 -14.48 21.19
C ILE A 15 -42.32 -14.74 20.43
N CYS A 16 -42.46 -14.90 19.12
CA CYS A 16 -41.36 -15.13 18.20
C CYS A 16 -40.36 -13.97 18.26
N LEU A 17 -39.17 -14.30 18.75
CA LEU A 17 -37.95 -13.51 18.67
C LEU A 17 -37.60 -13.24 17.20
N VAL A 18 -37.95 -12.06 16.67
CA VAL A 18 -37.41 -11.54 15.41
C VAL A 18 -36.60 -10.30 15.72
N LEU A 19 -35.41 -10.49 16.29
CA LEU A 19 -34.38 -9.46 16.30
C LEU A 19 -33.53 -9.68 15.04
N PHE A 20 -33.87 -8.93 14.00
CA PHE A 20 -33.20 -8.93 12.71
C PHE A 20 -31.73 -8.53 12.92
N MET A 21 -30.86 -9.54 12.83
CA MET A 21 -29.42 -9.43 13.01
C MET A 21 -28.85 -8.64 11.83
N CYS A 22 -28.68 -7.32 12.00
CA CYS A 22 -27.88 -6.50 11.08
C CYS A 22 -26.40 -6.87 11.23
N ILE A 23 -26.01 -8.03 10.69
CA ILE A 23 -24.60 -8.34 10.46
C ILE A 23 -24.18 -7.53 9.24
N SER A 24 -23.80 -6.27 9.48
CA SER A 24 -22.98 -5.50 8.56
C SER A 24 -21.63 -6.21 8.47
N THR A 25 -21.55 -7.19 7.59
CA THR A 25 -20.26 -7.72 7.15
C THR A 25 -19.52 -6.55 6.53
N ALA A 26 -18.51 -6.04 7.23
CA ALA A 26 -17.50 -5.19 6.61
C ALA A 26 -16.84 -6.07 5.55
N LEU A 27 -17.32 -5.98 4.31
CA LEU A 27 -16.64 -6.56 3.16
C LEU A 27 -15.20 -6.04 3.25
N SER A 28 -14.25 -6.94 3.51
CA SER A 28 -12.84 -6.61 3.37
C SER A 28 -12.67 -6.11 1.94
N ALA A 29 -12.50 -4.80 1.79
CA ALA A 29 -12.41 -4.17 0.49
C ALA A 29 -11.18 -4.75 -0.21
N GLN A 30 -11.39 -5.68 -1.15
CA GLN A 30 -10.31 -6.16 -2.02
C GLN A 30 -9.69 -4.94 -2.67
N LYS A 31 -8.38 -4.73 -2.51
CA LYS A 31 -7.67 -3.61 -3.12
C LYS A 31 -7.83 -3.69 -4.63
N LYS A 32 -8.73 -2.88 -5.19
CA LYS A 32 -9.00 -2.77 -6.62
C LYS A 32 -7.86 -1.97 -7.25
N ILE A 33 -7.39 -2.41 -8.42
CA ILE A 33 -6.35 -1.71 -9.16
C ILE A 33 -6.94 -1.08 -10.43
N THR A 34 -6.42 0.09 -10.79
CA THR A 34 -6.77 0.79 -12.04
C THR A 34 -5.97 0.23 -13.21
N GLY A 35 -4.71 -0.13 -12.98
CA GLY A 35 -3.82 -0.66 -14.02
C GLY A 35 -2.39 -0.84 -13.52
N ILE A 36 -1.48 -1.06 -14.46
CA ILE A 36 -0.07 -1.38 -14.22
C ILE A 36 0.82 -0.47 -15.06
N TYR A 37 1.90 0.01 -14.45
CA TYR A 37 3.04 0.64 -15.10
C TYR A 37 4.08 -0.44 -15.41
N ARG A 38 4.44 -0.64 -16.68
CA ARG A 38 5.37 -1.73 -17.06
C ARG A 38 6.82 -1.37 -16.76
N ASN A 39 7.16 -0.09 -16.89
CA ASN A 39 8.48 0.44 -16.63
C ASN A 39 8.38 1.82 -15.92
N MET A 40 9.53 2.40 -15.57
CA MET A 40 9.58 3.69 -14.87
C MET A 40 9.09 4.86 -15.76
N ASN A 41 9.31 4.83 -17.07
CA ASN A 41 8.83 5.87 -17.98
C ASN A 41 7.30 5.88 -18.04
N ASP A 42 6.67 4.70 -18.09
CA ASP A 42 5.21 4.57 -18.01
C ASP A 42 4.68 5.25 -16.75
N TYR A 43 5.34 5.03 -15.61
CA TYR A 43 4.98 5.64 -14.33
C TYR A 43 5.12 7.17 -14.35
N LEU A 44 6.27 7.69 -14.79
CA LEU A 44 6.51 9.13 -14.86
C LEU A 44 5.54 9.84 -15.81
N ASN A 45 5.19 9.18 -16.92
CA ASN A 45 4.25 9.70 -17.93
C ASN A 45 2.78 9.37 -17.64
N LYS A 46 2.48 8.71 -16.51
CA LYS A 46 1.12 8.28 -16.11
C LYS A 46 0.42 7.39 -17.15
N GLN A 47 1.18 6.56 -17.85
CA GLN A 47 0.69 5.63 -18.88
C GLN A 47 0.41 4.26 -18.28
N LEU A 48 -0.87 3.93 -18.11
CA LEU A 48 -1.30 2.64 -17.57
C LEU A 48 -1.52 1.60 -18.67
N SER A 49 -1.10 0.37 -18.40
CA SER A 49 -1.47 -0.83 -19.15
C SER A 49 -2.44 -1.71 -18.32
N TYR A 50 -3.13 -2.64 -18.98
CA TYR A 50 -4.06 -3.58 -18.34
C TYR A 50 -5.16 -2.88 -17.52
N THR A 51 -5.63 -1.75 -18.03
CA THR A 51 -6.81 -1.05 -17.53
C THR A 51 -8.06 -1.83 -17.93
N ALA A 52 -9.12 -1.68 -17.15
CA ALA A 52 -10.43 -2.20 -17.50
C ALA A 52 -11.32 -1.04 -17.94
N ASP A 53 -11.97 -1.19 -19.09
CA ASP A 53 -12.95 -0.22 -19.58
C ASP A 53 -14.31 -0.45 -18.92
N ASN A 54 -15.20 0.54 -19.01
CA ASN A 54 -16.63 0.41 -18.69
C ASN A 54 -16.98 0.06 -17.23
N GLY A 55 -16.26 0.64 -16.27
CA GLY A 55 -16.59 0.52 -14.83
C GLY A 55 -16.22 -0.83 -14.19
N GLN A 56 -15.60 -1.74 -14.97
CA GLN A 56 -15.00 -2.95 -14.42
C GLN A 56 -13.66 -2.61 -13.74
N THR A 57 -13.28 -3.37 -12.72
CA THR A 57 -12.05 -3.10 -11.96
C THR A 57 -11.02 -4.18 -12.22
N THR A 58 -9.78 -3.78 -12.48
CA THR A 58 -8.68 -4.73 -12.60
C THR A 58 -8.31 -5.29 -11.22
N LYS A 59 -8.00 -6.59 -11.17
CA LYS A 59 -7.48 -7.27 -9.97
C LYS A 59 -6.06 -7.77 -10.21
N ILE A 60 -5.24 -7.75 -9.18
CA ILE A 60 -3.89 -8.32 -9.21
C ILE A 60 -3.69 -9.35 -8.10
N LYS A 61 -3.14 -10.51 -8.44
CA LYS A 61 -2.70 -11.53 -7.49
C LYS A 61 -1.19 -11.63 -7.53
N LEU A 62 -0.53 -11.23 -6.43
CA LEU A 62 0.93 -11.23 -6.29
C LEU A 62 1.55 -12.56 -5.83
N TYR A 63 0.73 -13.48 -5.30
CA TYR A 63 1.14 -14.75 -4.69
C TYR A 63 2.18 -14.56 -3.56
N THR A 64 1.79 -14.00 -2.42
CA THR A 64 2.70 -13.68 -1.31
C THR A 64 3.07 -14.87 -0.43
N LEU A 65 2.19 -15.88 -0.29
CA LEU A 65 2.42 -17.06 0.55
C LEU A 65 3.22 -18.18 -0.15
N ALA A 66 2.98 -18.38 -1.44
CA ALA A 66 3.71 -19.31 -2.29
C ALA A 66 4.21 -18.53 -3.51
N PRO A 67 5.38 -17.88 -3.41
CA PRO A 67 5.84 -16.94 -4.42
C PRO A 67 6.02 -17.54 -5.81
N LYS A 68 5.41 -16.88 -6.79
CA LYS A 68 5.61 -17.17 -8.22
C LYS A 68 6.41 -16.07 -8.89
N SER A 69 7.06 -16.37 -10.02
CA SER A 69 7.79 -15.38 -10.83
C SER A 69 6.87 -14.38 -11.56
N TYR A 70 5.56 -14.63 -11.56
CA TYR A 70 4.55 -13.82 -12.22
C TYR A 70 3.45 -13.35 -11.25
N VAL A 71 2.68 -12.36 -11.69
CA VAL A 71 1.40 -11.97 -11.11
C VAL A 71 0.28 -12.36 -12.07
N THR A 72 -0.90 -12.62 -11.53
CA THR A 72 -2.11 -12.76 -12.35
C THR A 72 -2.87 -11.44 -12.33
N VAL A 73 -3.05 -10.86 -13.51
CA VAL A 73 -3.84 -9.65 -13.72
C VAL A 73 -5.15 -10.05 -14.35
N SER A 74 -6.26 -9.68 -13.73
CA SER A 74 -7.59 -9.90 -14.28
C SER A 74 -8.19 -8.57 -14.67
N ALA A 75 -8.20 -8.27 -15.97
CA ALA A 75 -8.76 -7.04 -16.54
C ALA A 75 -9.89 -7.43 -17.51
N ALA A 76 -11.02 -6.73 -17.46
CA ALA A 76 -12.18 -6.97 -18.31
C ALA A 76 -12.62 -8.46 -18.40
N GLY A 77 -12.57 -9.19 -17.28
CA GLY A 77 -12.92 -10.61 -17.21
C GLY A 77 -11.85 -11.60 -17.72
N THR A 78 -10.76 -11.11 -18.34
CA THR A 78 -9.66 -11.95 -18.84
C THR A 78 -8.50 -11.96 -17.86
N ALA A 79 -8.00 -13.15 -17.53
CA ALA A 79 -6.85 -13.34 -16.65
C ALA A 79 -5.57 -13.58 -17.45
N THR A 80 -4.55 -12.75 -17.23
CA THR A 80 -3.25 -12.80 -17.90
C THR A 80 -2.15 -12.96 -16.87
N HIS A 81 -1.16 -13.80 -17.16
CA HIS A 81 0.07 -13.93 -16.36
C HIS A 81 1.13 -12.99 -16.89
N ILE A 82 1.70 -12.16 -16.02
CA ILE A 82 2.76 -11.21 -16.36
C ILE A 82 3.91 -11.43 -15.39
N TYR A 83 5.13 -11.60 -15.90
CA TYR A 83 6.29 -11.75 -15.03
C TYR A 83 6.51 -10.48 -14.19
N LYS A 84 6.88 -10.68 -12.92
CA LYS A 84 7.13 -9.58 -11.98
C LYS A 84 8.25 -8.65 -12.46
N LYS A 85 9.25 -9.19 -13.18
CA LYS A 85 10.34 -8.42 -13.80
C LYS A 85 9.87 -7.46 -14.90
N ASP A 86 8.70 -7.73 -15.49
CA ASP A 86 8.12 -6.94 -16.59
C ASP A 86 7.07 -5.94 -16.07
N ILE A 87 7.04 -5.73 -14.74
CA ILE A 87 6.17 -4.79 -14.06
C ILE A 87 7.02 -3.89 -13.17
N PHE A 88 6.85 -2.58 -13.34
CA PHE A 88 7.41 -1.61 -12.42
C PHE A 88 6.48 -1.40 -11.22
N ALA A 89 5.22 -1.04 -11.47
CA ALA A 89 4.28 -0.70 -10.40
C ALA A 89 2.83 -0.97 -10.80
N TYR A 90 1.93 -1.01 -9.82
CA TYR A 90 0.49 -1.00 -10.03
C TYR A 90 -0.17 0.15 -9.26
N GLN A 91 -1.28 0.65 -9.77
CA GLN A 91 -2.04 1.74 -9.15
C GLN A 91 -3.37 1.23 -8.61
N LEU A 92 -3.70 1.57 -7.36
CA LEU A 92 -5.00 1.31 -6.76
C LEU A 92 -6.04 2.32 -7.27
N THR A 93 -7.32 1.96 -7.17
CA THR A 93 -8.43 2.89 -7.47
C THR A 93 -8.48 4.09 -6.52
N SER A 94 -7.85 4.00 -5.34
CA SER A 94 -7.64 5.11 -4.39
C SER A 94 -6.56 6.10 -4.85
N GLY A 95 -5.85 5.81 -5.95
CA GLY A 95 -4.76 6.61 -6.48
C GLY A 95 -3.38 6.21 -5.95
N GLU A 96 -3.30 5.41 -4.89
CA GLU A 96 -2.03 4.94 -4.32
C GLU A 96 -1.28 4.02 -5.31
N ILE A 97 0.02 4.22 -5.44
CA ILE A 97 0.86 3.47 -6.39
C ILE A 97 1.85 2.59 -5.61
N TYR A 98 2.04 1.36 -6.06
CA TYR A 98 2.90 0.38 -5.41
C TYR A 98 3.89 -0.21 -6.42
N ARG A 99 5.19 0.00 -6.18
CA ARG A 99 6.28 -0.66 -6.92
C ARG A 99 6.33 -2.15 -6.52
N ILE A 100 6.52 -3.02 -7.51
CA ILE A 100 6.77 -4.45 -7.29
C ILE A 100 8.28 -4.66 -7.32
N GLU A 101 8.82 -5.24 -6.25
CA GLU A 101 10.23 -5.63 -6.18
C GLU A 101 10.31 -7.01 -5.52
N GLY A 102 10.80 -8.00 -6.27
CA GLY A 102 10.71 -9.41 -5.87
C GLY A 102 9.27 -9.83 -5.54
N ASN A 103 9.02 -10.25 -4.30
CA ASN A 103 7.71 -10.71 -3.83
C ASN A 103 6.96 -9.69 -2.97
N HIS A 104 7.43 -8.45 -2.98
CA HIS A 104 6.92 -7.40 -2.11
C HIS A 104 6.37 -6.23 -2.93
N SER A 105 5.41 -5.54 -2.34
CA SER A 105 4.84 -4.31 -2.87
C SER A 105 5.17 -3.15 -1.93
N TYR A 106 5.68 -2.08 -2.52
CA TYR A 106 6.19 -0.91 -1.80
C TYR A 106 5.42 0.31 -2.27
N GLN A 107 4.69 0.96 -1.36
CA GLN A 107 3.92 2.16 -1.72
C GLN A 107 4.89 3.29 -2.05
N ILE A 108 4.74 3.86 -3.24
CA ILE A 108 5.51 5.02 -3.69
C ILE A 108 4.94 6.28 -3.01
N LEU A 109 5.81 7.11 -2.45
CA LEU A 109 5.44 8.25 -1.60
C LEU A 109 5.54 9.60 -2.30
N ASN A 110 6.33 9.68 -3.36
CA ASN A 110 6.64 10.90 -4.10
C ASN A 110 6.69 10.61 -5.61
N ASN A 111 6.95 11.64 -6.41
CA ASN A 111 7.06 11.53 -7.86
C ASN A 111 8.28 12.33 -8.37
N ASN A 112 9.47 11.90 -7.98
CA ASN A 112 10.74 12.50 -8.42
C ASN A 112 11.58 11.44 -9.17
N PRO A 113 11.94 11.68 -10.44
CA PRO A 113 12.66 10.71 -11.25
C PRO A 113 14.10 10.44 -10.77
N LYS A 114 14.71 11.32 -9.99
CA LYS A 114 16.05 11.13 -9.43
C LYS A 114 16.02 10.34 -8.12
N LEU A 115 14.93 10.44 -7.35
CA LEU A 115 14.75 9.77 -6.06
C LEU A 115 13.30 9.36 -5.87
N LEU A 116 13.05 8.06 -5.78
CA LEU A 116 11.75 7.54 -5.36
C LEU A 116 11.82 7.02 -3.92
N LEU A 117 10.85 7.44 -3.12
CA LEU A 117 10.68 7.08 -1.72
C LEU A 117 9.54 6.08 -1.58
N TYR A 118 9.73 5.12 -0.69
CA TYR A 118 8.80 4.03 -0.51
C TYR A 118 8.52 3.73 0.96
N LYS A 119 7.31 3.22 1.23
CA LYS A 119 7.00 2.55 2.51
C LYS A 119 6.45 1.15 2.31
N ARG A 120 6.76 0.27 3.26
CA ARG A 120 6.22 -1.08 3.38
C ARG A 120 5.77 -1.34 4.80
N LYS A 121 4.55 -1.85 4.97
CA LYS A 121 4.04 -2.27 6.28
C LYS A 121 4.91 -3.42 6.81
N LYS A 122 5.30 -3.35 8.08
CA LYS A 122 5.90 -4.48 8.80
C LYS A 122 4.80 -5.47 9.13
N PRO A 123 5.05 -6.78 9.03
CA PRO A 123 4.17 -7.76 9.66
C PRO A 123 4.11 -7.44 11.15
N THR A 124 2.95 -7.06 11.66
CA THR A 124 2.74 -6.80 13.08
C THR A 124 2.59 -8.13 13.81
N SER A 125 3.41 -8.36 14.83
CA SER A 125 3.17 -9.48 15.75
C SER A 125 1.87 -9.22 16.54
N PRO A 126 1.07 -10.25 16.88
CA PRO A 126 -0.12 -10.09 17.72
C PRO A 126 0.15 -9.37 19.05
N LYS A 127 1.41 -9.37 19.52
CA LYS A 127 1.86 -8.72 20.76
C LYS A 127 2.13 -7.21 20.64
N GLU A 128 2.29 -6.68 19.43
CA GLU A 128 2.78 -5.30 19.20
C GLU A 128 1.68 -4.24 19.10
N GLY A 129 0.43 -4.61 19.41
CA GLY A 129 -0.72 -3.69 19.36
C GLY A 129 -1.20 -3.38 17.92
N PRO A 130 -2.28 -2.60 17.78
CA PRO A 130 -2.97 -2.41 16.50
C PRO A 130 -2.33 -1.37 15.56
N ALA A 131 -1.25 -0.70 15.97
CA ALA A 131 -0.67 0.39 15.19
C ALA A 131 0.17 -0.14 14.01
N ASP A 132 -0.13 0.38 12.81
CA ASP A 132 0.61 0.04 11.60
C ASP A 132 2.05 0.56 11.69
N GLN A 133 3.01 -0.36 11.78
CA GLN A 133 4.42 -0.04 11.69
C GLN A 133 4.91 -0.13 10.23
N PHE A 134 5.74 0.82 9.81
CA PHE A 134 6.31 0.85 8.46
C PHE A 134 7.84 0.76 8.48
N LYS A 135 8.40 0.19 7.41
CA LYS A 135 9.80 0.37 7.00
C LYS A 135 9.84 1.23 5.75
N TYR A 136 10.88 2.04 5.64
CA TYR A 136 11.06 3.00 4.56
C TYR A 136 12.26 2.64 3.70
N TYR A 137 12.13 2.89 2.41
CA TYR A 137 13.10 2.53 1.39
C TYR A 137 13.19 3.65 0.36
N PHE A 138 14.21 3.62 -0.48
CA PHE A 138 14.33 4.48 -1.65
C PHE A 138 14.99 3.77 -2.83
N SER A 139 14.94 4.37 -4.00
CA SER A 139 15.83 4.07 -5.11
C SER A 139 16.31 5.37 -5.75
N ALA A 140 17.61 5.42 -6.07
CA ALA A 140 18.15 6.45 -6.94
C ALA A 140 17.77 6.13 -8.38
N SER A 141 17.01 7.01 -9.03
CA SER A 141 16.40 6.76 -10.34
C SER A 141 15.66 5.41 -10.39
N ASN A 142 15.80 4.64 -11.48
CA ASN A 142 15.26 3.27 -11.60
C ASN A 142 16.16 2.20 -10.96
N GLY A 143 17.03 2.58 -10.03
CA GLY A 143 18.01 1.70 -9.42
C GLY A 143 17.42 0.68 -8.44
N ALA A 144 18.33 -0.05 -7.80
CA ALA A 144 18.00 -1.02 -6.75
C ALA A 144 17.33 -0.33 -5.55
N MET A 145 16.38 -1.03 -4.94
CA MET A 145 15.71 -0.55 -3.74
C MET A 145 16.59 -0.76 -2.50
N GLN A 146 16.79 0.30 -1.73
CA GLN A 146 17.67 0.35 -0.56
C GLN A 146 16.90 0.84 0.67
N ALA A 147 17.33 0.47 1.89
CA ALA A 147 16.73 1.00 3.11
C ALA A 147 16.95 2.51 3.21
N LEU A 148 15.94 3.27 3.65
CA LEU A 148 16.06 4.72 3.79
C LEU A 148 16.88 5.07 5.04
N THR A 149 18.19 5.21 4.85
CA THR A 149 19.14 5.66 5.86
C THR A 149 20.02 6.75 5.28
N THR A 150 20.53 7.63 6.13
CA THR A 150 21.48 8.69 5.75
C THR A 150 22.69 8.11 5.03
N TRP A 151 23.26 7.02 5.54
CA TRP A 151 24.38 6.34 4.91
C TRP A 151 24.07 5.84 3.49
N ASN A 152 22.95 5.13 3.29
CA ASN A 152 22.58 4.64 1.96
C ASN A 152 22.33 5.77 0.97
N ILE A 153 21.69 6.88 1.41
CA ILE A 153 21.48 8.06 0.57
C ILE A 153 22.81 8.65 0.11
N LYS A 154 23.76 8.87 1.04
CA LYS A 154 25.07 9.42 0.69
C LYS A 154 25.81 8.54 -0.31
N GLN A 155 25.78 7.22 -0.13
CA GLN A 155 26.41 6.27 -1.06
C GLN A 155 25.73 6.27 -2.43
N ALA A 156 24.40 6.24 -2.48
CA ALA A 156 23.65 6.14 -3.74
C ALA A 156 23.81 7.36 -4.66
N PHE A 157 24.21 8.52 -4.10
CA PHE A 157 24.35 9.77 -4.83
C PHE A 157 25.76 10.35 -4.81
N ALA A 158 26.75 9.67 -4.20
CA ALA A 158 28.13 10.17 -4.06
C ALA A 158 28.74 10.62 -5.40
N ASP A 159 28.51 9.84 -6.47
CA ASP A 159 29.07 10.12 -7.79
C ASP A 159 28.26 11.12 -8.60
N THR A 160 26.98 11.31 -8.28
CA THR A 160 26.05 12.12 -9.09
C THR A 160 25.75 13.49 -8.48
N HIS A 161 25.87 13.64 -7.17
CA HIS A 161 25.56 14.87 -6.43
C HIS A 161 26.60 15.08 -5.31
N ALA A 162 27.76 15.64 -5.67
CA ALA A 162 28.92 15.76 -4.79
C ALA A 162 28.66 16.53 -3.47
N SER A 163 27.74 17.50 -3.46
CA SER A 163 27.40 18.28 -2.27
C SER A 163 26.30 17.65 -1.40
N LEU A 164 25.63 16.59 -1.88
CA LEU A 164 24.54 15.95 -1.15
C LEU A 164 24.99 15.37 0.21
N PRO A 165 26.15 14.70 0.33
CA PRO A 165 26.61 14.17 1.62
C PRO A 165 26.63 15.21 2.74
N ASP A 166 27.22 16.37 2.48
CA ASP A 166 27.35 17.45 3.46
C ASP A 166 25.99 18.08 3.80
N GLN A 167 25.12 18.27 2.80
CA GLN A 167 23.76 18.77 3.01
C GLN A 167 22.92 17.81 3.85
N VAL A 168 23.06 16.51 3.63
CA VAL A 168 22.37 15.48 4.41
C VAL A 168 22.81 15.53 5.87
N ASP A 169 24.12 15.62 6.13
CA ASP A 169 24.66 15.68 7.50
C ASP A 169 24.29 17.00 8.22
N ALA A 170 24.17 18.10 7.48
CA ALA A 170 23.70 19.38 8.00
C ALA A 170 22.21 19.33 8.41
N LEU A 171 21.35 18.79 7.54
CA LEU A 171 19.90 18.91 7.64
C LEU A 171 19.21 17.76 8.38
N PHE A 172 19.78 16.55 8.36
CA PHE A 172 19.16 15.36 8.95
C PHE A 172 20.06 14.78 10.05
N LYS A 173 19.58 14.82 11.30
CA LYS A 173 20.31 14.25 12.44
C LYS A 173 19.96 12.80 12.68
N ARG A 174 18.81 12.36 12.17
CA ARG A 174 18.30 10.99 12.31
C ARG A 174 17.67 10.53 11.00
N ASP A 175 17.77 9.24 10.71
CA ASP A 175 17.17 8.63 9.51
C ASP A 175 15.66 8.89 9.40
N ALA A 176 14.95 9.00 10.53
CA ALA A 176 13.52 9.32 10.54
C ALA A 176 13.19 10.69 9.94
N GLU A 177 14.13 11.63 9.94
CA GLU A 177 13.95 12.99 9.43
C GLU A 177 14.05 13.04 7.89
N LEU A 178 14.55 11.99 7.24
CA LEU A 178 14.60 11.88 5.77
C LEU A 178 13.22 11.91 5.11
N LEU A 179 12.15 11.64 5.88
CA LEU A 179 10.75 11.70 5.45
C LEU A 179 10.04 12.98 5.89
N HIS A 180 10.79 14.00 6.34
CA HIS A 180 10.18 15.28 6.68
C HIS A 180 9.60 15.92 5.42
N TYR A 181 8.28 16.07 5.39
CA TYR A 181 7.56 16.68 4.27
C TYR A 181 7.54 18.19 4.41
N ASP A 182 7.92 18.90 3.35
CA ASP A 182 7.76 20.34 3.25
C ASP A 182 6.40 20.64 2.63
N SER A 183 5.48 21.17 3.44
CA SER A 183 4.12 21.48 3.00
C SER A 183 4.03 22.69 2.07
N PHE A 184 4.97 23.63 2.17
CA PHE A 184 5.00 24.82 1.31
C PHE A 184 5.39 24.43 -0.12
N HIS A 185 6.40 23.57 -0.28
CA HIS A 185 6.90 23.14 -1.58
C HIS A 185 6.27 21.82 -2.06
N ARG A 186 5.43 21.20 -1.22
CA ARG A 186 4.67 19.98 -1.51
C ARG A 186 5.54 18.79 -1.93
N MET A 187 6.66 18.61 -1.23
CA MET A 187 7.59 17.50 -1.45
C MET A 187 8.41 17.22 -0.19
N TYR A 188 9.07 16.06 -0.12
CA TYR A 188 9.96 15.74 0.99
C TYR A 188 11.22 16.60 0.93
N LYS A 189 11.73 17.06 2.09
CA LYS A 189 12.95 17.88 2.17
C LYS A 189 14.16 17.22 1.50
N LEU A 190 14.23 15.90 1.55
CA LEU A 190 15.29 15.16 0.87
C LEU A 190 15.23 15.32 -0.66
N GLU A 191 14.03 15.45 -1.24
CA GLU A 191 13.86 15.64 -2.69
C GLU A 191 14.40 16.99 -3.16
N TRP A 192 14.36 18.01 -2.31
CA TRP A 192 14.87 19.34 -2.64
C TRP A 192 16.36 19.35 -2.92
N LEU A 193 17.11 18.53 -2.19
CA LEU A 193 18.57 18.48 -2.31
C LEU A 193 19.03 17.87 -3.64
N LEU A 194 18.08 17.32 -4.41
CA LEU A 194 18.30 16.66 -5.68
C LEU A 194 17.67 17.42 -6.86
N GLN A 195 17.14 18.62 -6.66
CA GLN A 195 16.62 19.43 -7.77
C GLN A 195 17.72 19.81 -8.75
#